data_AF-U2K908-F1
#
_entry.id   AF-U2K908-F1
#
_cell.length_a   1.000
_cell.length_b   1.000
_cell.length_c   1.000
_cell.angle_alpha   90.00
_cell.angle_beta   90.00
_cell.angle_gamma   90.00
#
_symmetry.space_group_name_H-M   'P 1'
#
loop_
_entity.id
_entity.type
_entity.pdbx_description
1 polymer ?
#
loop_
_entity_poly.entity_id
_entity_poly.type
_entity_poly.pdbx_seq_one_letter_code
_entity_poly.pdbx_strand_id
1 'polypeptide(L)'
;MSEEVKTEQEETLYCECCGCVIDDDDYTEWNGQIICSDCLENHTTTCECCGERIWDEDVYGDNDITLCSHCYHHSYTRCSCCDALLHEDDAYYLDGETYCRDCYEDECEESNLIHEYGYKPNPIFYGEGNRYFGIELEIDGAGRDDDFAEELLDIANAHADLLYIKTDGSLDDGMELVSHPCTMDYHINE
;
A
#
# COMPACT_ATOMS: atom_id res chain seq x y z
N MET A 1 23.50 -9.24 78.15
CA MET A 1 22.95 -10.37 77.37
C MET A 1 21.56 -10.00 76.93
N SER A 2 21.43 -9.56 75.68
CA SER A 2 20.21 -9.60 74.86
C SER A 2 20.54 -8.81 73.61
N GLU A 3 21.17 -9.49 72.64
CA GLU A 3 21.27 -9.00 71.26
C GLU A 3 19.86 -9.08 70.68
N GLU A 4 19.29 -7.92 70.35
CA GLU A 4 18.07 -7.83 69.57
C GLU A 4 18.43 -8.09 68.11
N VAL A 5 18.19 -9.33 67.67
CA VAL A 5 18.25 -9.70 66.25
C VAL A 5 17.08 -9.01 65.56
N LYS A 6 17.34 -7.88 64.91
CA LYS A 6 16.46 -7.32 63.88
C LYS A 6 16.50 -8.28 62.69
N THR A 7 15.48 -9.11 62.55
CA THR A 7 15.18 -9.78 61.28
C THR A 7 14.74 -8.71 60.28
N GLU A 8 15.66 -8.27 59.43
CA GLU A 8 15.33 -7.58 58.18
C GLU A 8 14.62 -8.62 57.29
N GLN A 9 13.35 -8.40 56.98
CA GLN A 9 12.67 -9.17 55.96
C GLN A 9 13.16 -8.63 54.62
N GLU A 10 14.11 -9.32 53.99
CA GLU A 10 14.40 -9.10 52.58
C GLU A 10 13.16 -9.56 51.80
N GLU A 11 12.37 -8.60 51.31
CA GLU A 11 11.30 -8.89 50.36
C GLU A 11 11.93 -9.42 49.08
N THR A 12 11.88 -10.74 48.90
CA THR A 12 12.37 -11.40 47.70
C THR A 12 11.49 -11.00 46.52
N LEU A 13 12.06 -10.30 45.54
CA LEU A 13 11.38 -9.88 44.33
C LEU A 13 11.40 -11.00 43.29
N TYR A 14 10.32 -11.13 42.55
CA TYR A 14 10.17 -12.10 41.47
C TYR A 14 9.78 -11.36 40.20
N CYS A 15 10.44 -11.66 39.10
CA CYS A 15 10.02 -11.13 37.81
C CYS A 15 8.69 -11.77 37.40
N GLU A 16 7.70 -10.94 37.09
CA GLU A 16 6.34 -11.38 36.74
C GLU A 16 6.26 -12.03 35.34
N CYS A 17 7.32 -11.90 34.53
CA CYS A 17 7.42 -12.51 33.20
C CYS A 17 8.05 -13.91 33.22
N CYS A 18 9.26 -14.08 33.77
CA CYS A 18 9.96 -15.39 33.86
C CYS A 18 9.66 -16.18 35.14
N GLY A 19 9.20 -15.52 36.21
CA GLY A 19 9.11 -16.10 37.56
C GLY A 19 10.46 -16.27 38.28
N CYS A 20 11.54 -15.76 37.71
CA CYS A 20 12.89 -15.84 38.26
C CYS A 20 13.07 -14.88 39.46
N VAL A 21 13.88 -15.30 40.44
CA VAL A 21 14.22 -14.47 41.60
C VAL A 21 15.11 -13.33 41.13
N ILE A 22 14.81 -12.13 41.58
CA ILE A 22 15.61 -10.93 41.35
C ILE A 22 16.48 -10.76 42.58
N ASP A 23 17.77 -11.04 42.42
CA ASP A 23 18.75 -11.08 43.51
C ASP A 23 19.45 -9.70 43.71
N ASP A 24 19.18 -8.77 42.78
CA ASP A 24 19.87 -7.51 42.55
C ASP A 24 18.85 -6.36 42.42
N ASP A 25 19.29 -5.10 42.56
CA ASP A 25 18.46 -3.92 42.19
C ASP A 25 18.30 -3.75 40.65
N ASP A 26 18.54 -4.80 39.85
CA ASP A 26 18.52 -4.80 38.38
C ASP A 26 17.16 -5.26 37.84
N TYR A 27 16.12 -4.48 38.18
CA TYR A 27 14.76 -4.70 37.70
C TYR A 27 14.12 -3.38 37.26
N THR A 28 13.10 -3.49 36.43
CA THR A 28 12.29 -2.36 35.98
C THR A 28 10.84 -2.59 36.37
N GLU A 29 10.24 -1.59 36.99
CA GLU A 29 8.78 -1.51 37.14
C GLU A 29 8.20 -0.90 35.87
N TRP A 30 7.46 -1.71 35.11
CA TRP A 30 6.85 -1.27 33.85
C TRP A 30 5.45 -1.85 33.72
N ASN A 31 4.48 -1.00 33.34
CA ASN A 31 3.05 -1.31 33.36
C ASN A 31 2.53 -1.86 34.70
N GLY A 32 3.15 -1.45 35.82
CA GLY A 32 2.80 -1.91 37.16
C GLY A 32 3.28 -3.33 37.47
N GLN A 33 4.19 -3.89 36.66
CA GLN A 33 4.78 -5.20 36.85
C GLN A 33 6.28 -5.08 37.10
N ILE A 34 6.81 -5.95 37.95
CA ILE A 34 8.25 -6.06 38.20
C ILE A 34 8.85 -7.04 37.18
N ILE A 35 9.79 -6.55 36.36
CA ILE A 35 10.38 -7.31 35.26
C ILE A 35 11.90 -7.25 35.37
N CYS A 36 12.57 -8.40 35.22
CA CYS A 36 14.04 -8.44 35.17
C CYS A 36 14.57 -7.87 33.85
N SER A 37 15.80 -7.39 33.85
CA SER A 37 16.44 -6.79 32.67
C SER A 37 16.48 -7.72 31.45
N ASP A 38 16.67 -9.03 31.66
CA ASP A 38 16.61 -10.03 30.58
C ASP A 38 15.23 -10.08 29.90
N CYS A 39 14.15 -10.11 30.68
CA CYS A 39 12.80 -10.14 30.13
C CYS A 39 12.43 -8.81 29.47
N LEU A 40 12.91 -7.69 30.02
CA LEU A 40 12.71 -6.38 29.41
C LEU A 40 13.40 -6.31 28.04
N GLU A 41 14.61 -6.84 27.87
CA GLU A 41 15.31 -6.83 26.58
C GLU A 41 14.73 -7.83 25.58
N ASN A 42 14.33 -9.03 26.03
CA ASN A 42 13.96 -10.13 25.14
C ASN A 42 12.46 -10.26 24.81
N HIS A 43 11.58 -9.53 25.51
CA HIS A 43 10.13 -9.61 25.32
C HIS A 43 9.48 -8.26 25.03
N THR A 44 10.29 -7.21 24.85
CA THR A 44 9.78 -5.89 24.55
C THR A 44 10.63 -5.22 23.50
N THR A 45 9.96 -4.41 22.68
CA THR A 45 10.57 -3.62 21.63
C THR A 45 10.15 -2.16 21.77
N THR A 46 10.61 -1.30 20.87
CA THR A 46 10.30 0.13 20.86
C THR A 46 9.55 0.49 19.60
N CYS A 47 8.42 1.19 19.76
CA CYS A 47 7.67 1.76 18.65
C CYS A 47 8.55 2.75 17.88
N GLU A 48 8.70 2.54 16.58
CA GLU A 48 9.53 3.38 15.71
C GLU A 48 8.95 4.79 15.51
N CYS A 49 7.63 4.95 15.67
CA CYS A 49 6.94 6.22 15.51
C CYS A 49 7.06 7.11 16.75
N CYS A 50 6.74 6.59 17.95
CA CYS A 50 6.68 7.41 19.18
C CYS A 50 7.80 7.13 20.19
N GLY A 51 8.60 6.07 20.01
CA GLY A 51 9.64 5.67 20.96
C GLY A 51 9.14 4.99 22.23
N GLU A 52 7.84 4.67 22.31
CA GLU A 52 7.26 3.95 23.45
C GLU A 52 7.71 2.49 23.45
N ARG A 53 8.06 1.96 24.63
CA ARG A 53 8.33 0.53 24.80
C ARG A 53 7.02 -0.24 24.78
N ILE A 54 6.97 -1.36 24.07
CA ILE A 54 5.80 -2.21 23.88
C ILE A 54 6.18 -3.68 24.03
N TRP A 55 5.24 -4.51 24.47
CA TRP A 55 5.44 -5.96 24.52
C TRP A 55 5.50 -6.51 23.09
N ASP A 56 6.33 -7.51 22.86
CA ASP A 56 6.45 -8.14 21.53
C ASP A 56 5.12 -8.74 21.06
N GLU A 57 4.26 -9.18 21.99
CA GLU A 57 2.90 -9.67 21.68
C GLU A 57 1.91 -8.56 21.30
N ASP A 58 2.21 -7.30 21.64
CA ASP A 58 1.40 -6.12 21.38
C ASP A 58 1.92 -5.28 20.20
N VAL A 59 2.90 -5.82 19.45
CA VAL A 59 3.45 -5.15 18.28
C VAL A 59 2.44 -5.15 17.14
N TYR A 60 2.21 -3.97 16.58
CA TYR A 60 1.53 -3.77 15.31
C TYR A 60 2.56 -3.42 14.24
N GLY A 61 2.17 -3.59 12.98
CA GLY A 61 3.00 -3.23 11.83
C GLY A 61 3.22 -4.39 10.88
N ASP A 62 4.44 -4.52 10.37
CA ASP A 62 4.88 -5.61 9.49
C ASP A 62 6.34 -5.99 9.78
N ASN A 63 7.02 -6.66 8.83
CA ASN A 63 8.40 -7.11 9.03
C ASN A 63 9.41 -5.95 9.05
N ASP A 64 9.02 -4.78 8.55
CA ASP A 64 9.90 -3.64 8.36
C ASP A 64 9.62 -2.51 9.38
N ILE A 65 8.39 -2.42 9.90
CA ILE A 65 7.97 -1.35 10.82
C ILE A 65 7.35 -1.92 12.10
N THR A 66 7.93 -1.56 13.25
CA THR A 66 7.41 -1.91 14.59
C THR A 66 6.66 -0.73 15.21
N LEU A 67 5.36 -0.91 15.50
CA LEU A 67 4.48 0.15 16.03
C LEU A 67 3.69 -0.29 17.26
N CYS A 68 3.36 0.67 18.12
CA CYS A 68 2.32 0.48 19.12
C CYS A 68 0.92 0.59 18.46
N SER A 69 -0.09 0.00 19.10
CA SER A 69 -1.48 0.04 18.63
C SER A 69 -1.96 1.47 18.31
N HIS A 70 -1.62 2.43 19.17
CA HIS A 70 -2.05 3.82 18.98
C HIS A 70 -1.50 4.42 17.69
N CYS A 71 -0.18 4.32 17.46
CA CYS A 71 0.45 4.85 16.25
C CYS A 71 -0.04 4.13 14.99
N TYR A 72 -0.16 2.80 15.04
CA TYR A 72 -0.67 2.02 13.90
C TYR A 72 -2.07 2.47 13.45
N HIS A 73 -2.97 2.80 14.37
CA HIS A 73 -4.34 3.18 14.04
C HIS A 73 -4.57 4.68 13.75
N HIS A 74 -3.62 5.56 14.07
CA HIS A 74 -3.82 7.02 13.98
C HIS A 74 -2.76 7.77 13.16
N SER A 75 -1.72 7.08 12.69
CA SER A 75 -0.64 7.70 11.93
C SER A 75 -0.18 6.85 10.76
N TYR A 76 -0.79 5.67 10.59
CA TYR A 76 -0.47 4.74 9.52
C TYR A 76 -1.74 4.23 8.84
N THR A 77 -1.57 3.88 7.57
CA THR A 77 -2.60 3.35 6.68
C THR A 77 -1.95 2.31 5.76
N ARG A 78 -2.76 1.59 4.96
CA ARG A 78 -2.24 0.61 4.00
C ARG A 78 -2.55 1.00 2.57
N CYS A 79 -1.61 0.71 1.69
CA CYS A 79 -1.82 0.83 0.24
C CYS A 79 -2.91 -0.16 -0.21
N SER A 80 -3.90 0.33 -0.94
CA SER A 80 -5.04 -0.45 -1.41
C SER A 80 -4.66 -1.46 -2.49
N CYS A 81 -3.56 -1.21 -3.22
CA CYS A 81 -3.05 -2.08 -4.28
C CYS A 81 -2.07 -3.14 -3.77
N CYS A 82 -1.06 -2.74 -2.97
CA CYS A 82 0.03 -3.63 -2.56
C CYS A 82 0.07 -3.98 -1.06
N ASP A 83 -0.88 -3.46 -0.27
CA ASP A 83 -1.01 -3.67 1.18
C ASP A 83 0.18 -3.17 2.03
N ALA A 84 1.12 -2.45 1.41
CA ALA A 84 2.26 -1.84 2.10
C ALA A 84 1.78 -0.89 3.20
N LEU A 85 2.40 -0.96 4.38
CA LEU A 85 2.12 -0.07 5.50
C LEU A 85 2.80 1.27 5.27
N LEU A 86 2.04 2.35 5.34
CA LEU A 86 2.47 3.71 5.01
C LEU A 86 2.21 4.63 6.19
N HIS A 87 3.13 5.54 6.48
CA HIS A 87 2.82 6.68 7.31
C HIS A 87 1.81 7.58 6.57
N GLU A 88 0.84 8.16 7.26
CA GLU A 88 -0.21 8.99 6.63
C GLU A 88 0.36 10.16 5.78
N ASP A 89 1.51 10.71 6.19
CA ASP A 89 2.21 11.78 5.46
C ASP A 89 2.87 11.32 4.15
N ASP A 90 3.15 10.01 4.01
CA ASP A 90 3.77 9.41 2.82
C ASP A 90 2.72 8.75 1.89
N ALA A 91 1.46 8.75 2.33
CA ALA A 91 0.35 8.16 1.61
C ALA A 91 -0.25 9.14 0.58
N TYR A 92 -0.61 8.60 -0.58
CA TYR A 92 -1.29 9.33 -1.65
C TYR A 92 -2.75 8.88 -1.70
N TYR A 93 -3.65 9.80 -2.10
CA TYR A 93 -5.10 9.55 -2.06
C TYR A 93 -5.70 9.77 -3.45
N LEU A 94 -6.45 8.78 -3.93
CA LEU A 94 -7.18 8.81 -5.20
C LEU A 94 -8.52 8.11 -4.98
N ASP A 95 -9.63 8.74 -5.38
CA ASP A 95 -11.00 8.21 -5.27
C ASP A 95 -11.42 7.66 -3.91
N GLY A 96 -10.87 8.23 -2.83
CA GLY A 96 -11.17 7.82 -1.45
C GLY A 96 -10.38 6.61 -0.97
N GLU A 97 -9.53 6.04 -1.83
CA GLU A 97 -8.59 4.97 -1.51
C GLU A 97 -7.18 5.55 -1.25
N THR A 98 -6.34 4.74 -0.62
CA THR A 98 -4.98 5.14 -0.21
C THR A 98 -3.92 4.32 -0.93
N TYR A 99 -2.84 4.95 -1.36
CA TYR A 99 -1.80 4.33 -2.18
C TYR A 99 -0.40 4.73 -1.74
N CYS A 100 0.56 3.84 -1.96
CA CYS A 100 1.96 4.24 -1.97
C CYS A 100 2.24 5.04 -3.25
N ARG A 101 3.38 5.71 -3.30
CA ARG A 101 3.75 6.53 -4.47
C ARG A 101 3.69 5.75 -5.79
N ASP A 102 4.31 4.59 -5.84
CA ASP A 102 4.42 3.81 -7.09
C ASP A 102 3.03 3.37 -7.57
N CYS A 103 2.20 2.81 -6.68
CA CYS A 103 0.84 2.44 -7.03
C CYS A 103 -0.04 3.65 -7.37
N TYR A 104 0.17 4.81 -6.74
CA TYR A 104 -0.56 6.02 -7.09
C TYR A 104 -0.21 6.51 -8.50
N GLU A 105 1.08 6.48 -8.87
CA GLU A 105 1.53 6.83 -10.22
C GLU A 105 0.91 5.86 -11.25
N ASP A 106 0.92 4.55 -10.98
CA ASP A 106 0.27 3.54 -11.84
C ASP A 106 -1.24 3.78 -11.98
N GLU A 107 -1.97 4.03 -10.89
CA GLU A 107 -3.43 4.25 -10.92
C GLU A 107 -3.79 5.60 -11.58
N CYS A 108 -2.96 6.62 -11.43
CA CYS A 108 -3.11 7.87 -12.19
C CYS A 108 -2.85 7.67 -13.68
N GLU A 109 -1.92 6.79 -14.07
CA GLU A 109 -1.70 6.44 -15.47
C GLU A 109 -2.86 5.62 -16.05
N GLU A 110 -3.47 4.71 -15.28
CA GLU A 110 -4.69 4.01 -15.67
C GLU A 110 -5.92 4.95 -15.70
N SER A 111 -5.95 5.96 -14.84
CA SER A 111 -6.99 7.01 -14.83
C SER A 111 -6.82 8.02 -15.96
N ASN A 112 -5.67 8.06 -16.64
CA ASN A 112 -5.49 8.90 -17.82
C ASN A 112 -6.21 8.26 -19.01
N LEU A 113 -7.45 8.69 -19.24
CA LEU A 113 -8.26 8.27 -20.36
C LEU A 113 -7.58 8.55 -21.72
N ILE A 114 -6.74 9.60 -21.78
CA ILE A 114 -5.92 9.96 -22.95
C ILE A 114 -4.44 9.82 -22.62
N HIS A 115 -3.81 8.75 -23.09
CA HIS A 115 -2.40 8.46 -22.82
C HIS A 115 -1.43 9.31 -23.67
N GLU A 116 -0.15 9.34 -23.29
CA GLU A 116 0.89 9.99 -24.10
C GLU A 116 1.16 9.24 -25.42
N TYR A 117 1.69 9.94 -26.44
CA TYR A 117 2.00 9.38 -27.77
C TYR A 117 2.84 8.09 -27.76
N GLY A 118 3.71 7.93 -26.77
CA GLY A 118 4.55 6.74 -26.61
C GLY A 118 3.84 5.54 -25.99
N TYR A 119 2.61 5.70 -25.50
CA TYR A 119 1.88 4.66 -24.79
C TYR A 119 1.57 3.48 -25.69
N LYS A 120 1.91 2.28 -25.20
CA LYS A 120 1.73 1.03 -25.91
C LYS A 120 1.50 -0.11 -24.92
N PRO A 121 0.24 -0.49 -24.65
CA PRO A 121 -0.07 -1.56 -23.73
C PRO A 121 0.32 -2.93 -24.32
N ASN A 122 0.30 -3.96 -23.46
CA ASN A 122 0.46 -5.33 -23.93
C ASN A 122 -0.72 -5.70 -24.84
N PRO A 123 -0.48 -6.20 -26.07
CA PRO A 123 -1.56 -6.45 -27.01
C PRO A 123 -2.43 -7.64 -26.56
N ILE A 124 -3.73 -7.39 -26.41
CA ILE A 124 -4.76 -8.41 -26.28
C ILE A 124 -5.21 -8.82 -27.69
N PHE A 125 -5.29 -10.12 -27.97
CA PHE A 125 -5.63 -10.62 -29.30
C PHE A 125 -7.07 -11.14 -29.34
N TYR A 126 -7.92 -10.51 -30.16
CA TYR A 126 -9.34 -10.84 -30.25
C TYR A 126 -9.72 -11.59 -31.54
N GLY A 127 -10.57 -12.61 -31.39
CA GLY A 127 -11.01 -13.51 -32.45
C GLY A 127 -10.06 -14.70 -32.70
N GLU A 128 -10.52 -15.68 -33.48
CA GLU A 128 -9.74 -16.89 -33.79
C GLU A 128 -9.11 -16.81 -35.18
N GLY A 129 -7.78 -16.82 -35.25
CA GLY A 129 -7.09 -16.84 -36.54
C GLY A 129 -5.58 -16.70 -36.48
N ASN A 130 -4.97 -16.64 -37.66
CA ASN A 130 -3.51 -16.53 -37.82
C ASN A 130 -3.05 -15.10 -38.18
N ARG A 131 -3.97 -14.13 -38.30
CA ARG A 131 -3.68 -12.73 -38.66
C ARG A 131 -4.57 -11.80 -37.87
N TYR A 132 -3.95 -10.76 -37.32
CA TYR A 132 -4.60 -9.74 -36.51
C TYR A 132 -4.19 -8.37 -37.01
N PHE A 133 -5.09 -7.42 -36.90
CA PHE A 133 -4.92 -6.05 -37.35
C PHE A 133 -5.37 -5.11 -36.23
N GLY A 134 -4.59 -4.05 -36.00
CA GLY A 134 -5.04 -2.88 -35.25
C GLY A 134 -5.65 -1.86 -36.21
N ILE A 135 -6.63 -1.12 -35.71
CA ILE A 135 -7.24 0.05 -36.33
C ILE A 135 -6.88 1.26 -35.47
N GLU A 136 -6.47 2.34 -36.14
CA GLU A 136 -6.21 3.64 -35.55
C GLU A 136 -7.17 4.66 -36.19
N LEU A 137 -7.83 5.47 -35.37
CA LEU A 137 -8.72 6.56 -35.78
C LEU A 137 -8.27 7.86 -35.13
N GLU A 138 -7.97 8.87 -35.95
CA GLU A 138 -7.50 10.18 -35.51
C GLU A 138 -8.63 11.21 -35.59
N ILE A 139 -8.82 11.96 -34.50
CA ILE A 139 -9.73 13.11 -34.41
C ILE A 139 -8.88 14.36 -34.26
N ASP A 140 -9.00 15.31 -35.20
CA ASP A 140 -8.16 16.51 -35.28
C ASP A 140 -8.98 17.81 -35.19
N GLY A 141 -8.39 18.87 -34.64
CA GLY A 141 -8.97 20.21 -34.51
C GLY A 141 -10.06 20.34 -33.44
N ALA A 142 -10.28 19.28 -32.65
CA ALA A 142 -11.11 19.19 -31.47
C ALA A 142 -10.98 17.76 -30.89
N GLY A 143 -11.47 17.58 -29.66
CA GLY A 143 -11.72 16.25 -29.10
C GLY A 143 -10.78 15.85 -27.99
N ARG A 144 -9.65 16.54 -27.76
CA ARG A 144 -8.80 16.26 -26.59
C ARG A 144 -9.44 16.76 -25.28
N ASP A 145 -10.38 15.99 -24.77
CA ASP A 145 -11.11 16.25 -23.54
C ASP A 145 -11.42 14.91 -22.85
N ASP A 146 -11.20 14.86 -21.54
CA ASP A 146 -11.32 13.61 -20.77
C ASP A 146 -12.78 13.13 -20.70
N ASP A 147 -13.77 14.02 -20.66
CA ASP A 147 -15.19 13.63 -20.64
C ASP A 147 -15.58 12.95 -21.96
N PHE A 148 -15.05 13.42 -23.10
CA PHE A 148 -15.27 12.78 -24.40
C PHE A 148 -14.48 11.48 -24.54
N ALA A 149 -13.28 11.42 -23.97
CA ALA A 149 -12.49 10.20 -23.94
C ALA A 149 -13.21 9.09 -23.16
N GLU A 150 -13.79 9.43 -22.01
CA GLU A 150 -14.58 8.52 -21.17
C GLU A 150 -15.76 7.96 -21.96
N GLU A 151 -16.58 8.83 -22.59
CA GLU A 151 -17.74 8.38 -23.37
C GLU A 151 -17.34 7.45 -24.53
N LEU A 152 -16.24 7.75 -25.21
CA LEU A 152 -15.73 6.92 -26.31
C LEU A 152 -15.22 5.57 -25.81
N LEU A 153 -14.49 5.54 -24.70
CA LEU A 153 -13.99 4.31 -24.08
C LEU A 153 -15.14 3.46 -23.54
N ASP A 154 -16.13 4.06 -22.88
CA ASP A 154 -17.33 3.37 -22.39
C ASP A 154 -18.10 2.69 -23.53
N ILE A 155 -18.22 3.36 -24.68
CA ILE A 155 -18.87 2.78 -25.86
C ILE A 155 -18.02 1.66 -26.45
N ALA A 156 -16.73 1.90 -26.68
CA ALA A 156 -15.84 0.96 -27.34
C ALA A 156 -15.57 -0.29 -26.49
N ASN A 157 -15.49 -0.12 -25.17
CA ASN A 157 -15.09 -1.16 -24.23
C ASN A 157 -16.24 -1.74 -23.41
N ALA A 158 -17.50 -1.45 -23.76
CA ALA A 158 -18.70 -1.90 -23.04
C ALA A 158 -18.78 -3.42 -22.79
N HIS A 159 -18.11 -4.22 -23.64
CA HIS A 159 -18.18 -5.69 -23.59
C HIS A 159 -16.81 -6.37 -23.45
N ALA A 160 -15.74 -5.69 -23.84
CA ALA A 160 -14.35 -6.16 -23.77
C ALA A 160 -13.40 -4.98 -23.88
N ASP A 161 -12.19 -5.11 -23.35
CA ASP A 161 -11.14 -4.07 -23.43
C ASP A 161 -10.54 -4.02 -24.85
N LEU A 162 -11.17 -3.25 -25.75
CA LEU A 162 -10.90 -3.26 -27.18
C LEU A 162 -10.05 -2.09 -27.65
N LEU A 163 -10.15 -0.94 -26.97
CA LEU A 163 -9.65 0.33 -27.46
C LEU A 163 -9.02 1.13 -26.31
N TYR A 164 -7.91 1.80 -26.60
CA TYR A 164 -7.29 2.79 -25.73
C TYR A 164 -7.06 4.09 -26.52
N ILE A 165 -7.00 5.22 -25.83
CA ILE A 165 -6.83 6.54 -26.48
C ILE A 165 -5.45 7.08 -26.13
N LYS A 166 -4.75 7.63 -27.12
CA LYS A 166 -3.46 8.30 -26.92
C LYS A 166 -3.43 9.65 -27.65
N THR A 167 -2.45 10.47 -27.29
CA THR A 167 -2.13 11.71 -28.00
C THR A 167 -1.31 11.40 -29.24
N ASP A 168 -1.51 12.16 -30.32
CA ASP A 168 -0.61 12.14 -31.46
C ASP A 168 -0.03 13.54 -31.72
N GLY A 169 1.29 13.61 -31.87
CA GLY A 169 2.02 14.88 -32.00
C GLY A 169 1.79 15.60 -33.34
N SER A 170 1.12 14.96 -34.29
CA SER A 170 0.71 15.54 -35.57
C SER A 170 -0.69 16.18 -35.53
N LEU A 171 -1.47 15.95 -34.47
CA LEU A 171 -2.82 16.50 -34.28
C LEU A 171 -2.79 17.83 -33.52
N ASP A 172 -3.72 18.72 -33.83
CA ASP A 172 -3.97 19.99 -33.15
C ASP A 172 -5.20 19.83 -32.24
N ASP A 173 -4.98 19.76 -30.93
CA ASP A 173 -6.03 19.57 -29.91
C ASP A 173 -6.92 18.32 -30.15
N GLY A 174 -6.30 17.26 -30.67
CA GLY A 174 -6.94 16.01 -31.05
C GLY A 174 -6.58 14.80 -30.18
N MET A 175 -7.18 13.66 -30.51
CA MET A 175 -6.91 12.36 -29.88
C MET A 175 -6.87 11.23 -30.92
N GLU A 176 -6.12 10.18 -30.63
CA GLU A 176 -5.99 8.98 -31.45
C GLU A 176 -6.56 7.77 -30.70
N LEU A 177 -7.59 7.15 -31.28
CA LEU A 177 -8.21 5.94 -30.77
C LEU A 177 -7.55 4.72 -31.41
N VAL A 178 -7.01 3.82 -30.59
CA VAL A 178 -6.24 2.66 -31.05
C VAL A 178 -6.85 1.38 -30.54
N SER A 179 -7.19 0.48 -31.45
CA SER A 179 -7.71 -0.84 -31.07
C SER A 179 -6.59 -1.85 -30.80
N HIS A 180 -6.87 -2.76 -29.86
CA HIS A 180 -6.13 -4.00 -29.72
C HIS A 180 -6.22 -4.86 -31.01
N PRO A 181 -5.22 -5.70 -31.29
CA PRO A 181 -5.22 -6.52 -32.51
C PRO A 181 -6.40 -7.50 -32.57
N CYS A 182 -7.26 -7.33 -33.57
CA CYS A 182 -8.39 -8.23 -33.80
C CYS A 182 -8.28 -8.93 -35.16
N THR A 183 -8.85 -10.12 -35.28
CA THR A 183 -9.07 -10.73 -36.60
C THR A 183 -10.02 -9.86 -37.42
N MET A 184 -9.93 -9.92 -38.75
CA MET A 184 -10.84 -9.17 -39.63
C MET A 184 -12.32 -9.53 -39.40
N ASP A 185 -12.61 -10.79 -39.08
CA ASP A 185 -13.97 -11.24 -38.80
C ASP A 185 -14.52 -10.63 -37.51
N TYR A 186 -13.67 -10.55 -36.47
CA TYR A 186 -14.02 -9.90 -35.21
C TYR A 186 -14.35 -8.41 -35.43
N HIS A 187 -13.49 -7.67 -36.13
CA HIS A 187 -13.71 -6.24 -36.46
C HIS A 187 -15.02 -5.96 -37.22
N ILE A 188 -15.58 -6.95 -37.92
CA ILE A 188 -16.77 -6.77 -38.77
C ILE A 188 -18.06 -7.18 -38.04
N ASN A 189 -17.98 -8.16 -37.14
CA ASN A 189 -19.17 -8.86 -36.64
C ASN A 189 -19.40 -8.73 -35.12
N GLU A 190 -18.41 -8.28 -34.36
CA GLU A 190 -18.51 -8.04 -32.92
C GLU A 190 -18.33 -6.54 -32.62
#